data_AF-A0A259DIM8-F1
#
_entry.id   AF-A0A259DIM8-F1
#
_cell.length_a   1.000
_cell.length_b   1.000
_cell.length_c   1.000
_cell.angle_alpha   90.00
_cell.angle_beta   90.00
_cell.angle_gamma   90.00
#
_symmetry.space_group_name_H-M   'P 1'
#
loop_
_entity.id
_entity.type
_entity.pdbx_description
1 polymer ?
#
loop_
_entity_poly.entity_id
_entity_poly.type
_entity_poly.pdbx_seq_one_letter_code
_entity_poly.pdbx_strand_id
1 'polypeptide(L)'
;MSQIVKVALLGLGEVGETFAEHFLEKIQEEHVKVEIVAAAHRNLESPVALGFIQNGVPVFENALDVVSLGAKVDIIFDLTGDPD
;
A
#
# COMPACT_ATOMS: atom_id res chain seq x y z
N MET A 1 -18.36 -2.05 17.15
CA MET A 1 -17.16 -2.57 16.46
C MET A 1 -16.41 -1.38 15.91
N SER A 2 -15.11 -1.25 16.17
CA SER A 2 -14.34 -0.18 15.56
C SER A 2 -14.03 -0.54 14.12
N GLN A 3 -14.37 0.35 13.19
CA GLN A 3 -14.07 0.19 11.78
C GLN A 3 -12.54 0.25 11.59
N ILE A 4 -11.99 -0.74 10.90
CA ILE A 4 -10.61 -0.73 10.40
C ILE A 4 -10.65 -0.04 9.05
N VAL A 5 -9.83 0.97 8.84
CA VAL A 5 -9.69 1.69 7.57
C VAL A 5 -8.74 0.91 6.67
N LYS A 6 -9.23 0.47 5.51
CA LYS A 6 -8.47 -0.32 4.54
C LYS A 6 -7.83 0.59 3.52
N VAL A 7 -6.52 0.55 3.41
CA VAL A 7 -5.76 1.46 2.56
C VAL A 7 -4.99 0.70 1.50
N ALA A 8 -4.87 1.28 0.32
CA ALA A 8 -3.97 0.80 -0.72
C ALA A 8 -2.93 1.85 -1.08
N LEU A 9 -1.72 1.41 -1.44
CA LEU A 9 -0.60 2.27 -1.82
C LEU A 9 -0.29 2.12 -3.31
N LEU A 10 -0.27 3.22 -4.07
CA LEU A 10 0.17 3.21 -5.47
C LEU A 10 1.53 3.88 -5.59
N GLY A 11 2.50 3.18 -6.18
CA GLY A 11 3.86 3.65 -6.33
C GLY A 11 4.68 3.41 -5.06
N LEU A 12 5.58 2.44 -5.12
CA LEU A 12 6.58 2.15 -4.08
C LEU A 12 8.01 2.53 -4.55
N GLY A 13 8.14 3.70 -5.17
CA GLY A 13 9.46 4.32 -5.41
C GLY A 13 10.01 4.95 -4.13
N GLU A 14 11.00 5.83 -4.22
CA GLU A 14 11.64 6.46 -3.04
C GLU A 14 10.65 7.09 -2.05
N VAL A 15 9.69 7.89 -2.55
CA VAL A 15 8.62 8.49 -1.73
C VAL A 15 7.69 7.43 -1.15
N GLY A 16 7.31 6.45 -1.98
CA GLY A 16 6.35 5.41 -1.60
C GLY A 16 6.89 4.45 -0.55
N GLU A 17 8.16 4.07 -0.67
CA GLU A 17 8.87 3.23 0.30
C GLU A 17 9.00 3.97 1.63
N THR A 18 9.52 5.20 1.61
CA THR A 18 9.63 6.03 2.83
C THR A 18 8.27 6.20 3.51
N PHE A 19 7.22 6.50 2.73
CA PHE A 19 5.87 6.63 3.28
C PHE A 19 5.36 5.31 3.88
N ALA A 20 5.52 4.18 3.17
CA ALA A 20 5.06 2.87 3.62
C ALA A 20 5.72 2.45 4.94
N GLU A 21 7.04 2.65 5.07
CA GLU A 21 7.79 2.34 6.29
C GLU A 21 7.27 3.14 7.49
N HIS A 22 7.25 4.48 7.38
CA HIS A 22 6.79 5.35 8.46
C HIS A 22 5.31 5.11 8.79
N PHE A 23 4.49 4.82 7.79
CA PHE A 23 3.07 4.58 7.99
C PHE A 23 2.84 3.25 8.72
N LEU A 24 3.55 2.18 8.35
CA LEU A 24 3.51 0.90 9.05
C LEU A 24 4.01 1.03 10.50
N GLU A 25 5.11 1.75 10.72
CA GLU A 25 5.63 2.04 12.05
C GLU A 25 4.56 2.75 12.90
N LYS A 26 3.95 3.81 12.36
CA LYS A 26 2.88 4.55 13.06
C LYS A 26 1.66 3.70 13.37
N ILE A 27 1.24 2.83 12.45
CA ILE A 27 0.12 1.91 12.66
C ILE A 27 0.42 0.97 13.84
N GLN A 28 1.64 0.43 13.90
CA GLN A 28 2.05 -0.52 14.93
C GLN A 28 2.26 0.15 16.29
N GLU A 29 3.01 1.26 16.36
CA GLU A 29 3.31 1.96 17.61
C GLU A 29 2.04 2.49 18.27
N GLU A 30 1.19 3.17 17.49
CA GLU A 30 0.01 3.87 18.01
C GLU A 30 -1.25 3.00 17.98
N HIS A 31 -1.13 1.73 17.55
CA HIS A 31 -2.24 0.78 17.43
C HIS A 31 -3.42 1.37 16.62
N VAL A 32 -3.07 2.09 15.55
CA VAL A 32 -4.04 2.75 14.67
C VAL A 32 -4.84 1.68 13.94
N LYS A 33 -6.14 1.90 13.79
CA LYS A 33 -7.07 0.96 13.14
C LYS A 33 -7.03 1.12 11.63
N VAL A 34 -5.87 0.92 11.05
CA VAL A 34 -5.61 0.97 9.60
C VAL A 34 -4.95 -0.32 9.17
N GLU A 35 -5.32 -0.82 7.99
CA GLU A 35 -4.76 -2.03 7.38
C GLU A 35 -4.38 -1.74 5.92
N ILE A 36 -3.13 -2.00 5.55
CA ILE A 36 -2.70 -1.94 4.15
C ILE A 36 -3.15 -3.22 3.46
N VAL A 37 -4.14 -3.12 2.59
CA VAL A 37 -4.81 -4.27 1.95
C VAL A 37 -4.32 -4.56 0.55
N ALA A 38 -3.57 -3.63 -0.05
CA ALA A 38 -2.94 -3.80 -1.36
C ALA A 38 -1.85 -2.76 -1.59
N ALA A 39 -0.93 -3.06 -2.49
CA ALA A 39 -0.03 -2.08 -3.07
C ALA A 39 0.09 -2.25 -4.59
N ALA A 40 0.59 -1.24 -5.29
CA ALA A 40 0.97 -1.35 -6.68
C ALA A 40 2.34 -0.73 -6.94
N HIS A 41 3.20 -1.47 -7.64
CA HIS A 41 4.52 -1.01 -8.02
C HIS A 41 5.01 -1.77 -9.25
N ARG A 42 5.67 -1.06 -10.18
CA ARG A 42 6.15 -1.64 -11.45
C ARG A 42 7.21 -2.72 -11.25
N ASN A 43 8.04 -2.61 -10.21
CA ASN A 43 9.08 -3.60 -9.92
C ASN A 43 8.68 -4.46 -8.72
N LEU A 44 8.07 -5.62 -8.96
CA LEU A 44 7.63 -6.53 -7.89
C LEU A 44 8.79 -7.17 -7.11
N GLU A 45 10.01 -7.08 -7.63
CA GLU A 45 11.23 -7.57 -6.97
C GLU A 45 11.89 -6.51 -6.08
N SER A 46 11.28 -5.32 -5.92
CA SER A 46 11.80 -4.32 -4.99
C SER A 46 11.68 -4.81 -3.54
N PRO A 47 12.60 -4.42 -2.63
CA PRO A 47 12.57 -4.87 -1.24
C PRO A 47 11.21 -4.63 -0.55
N VAL A 48 10.63 -3.45 -0.75
CA VAL A 48 9.32 -3.08 -0.19
C VAL A 48 8.17 -3.90 -0.79
N ALA A 49 8.17 -4.16 -2.10
CA ALA A 49 7.16 -4.99 -2.73
C ALA A 49 7.23 -6.44 -2.22
N LEU A 50 8.43 -7.00 -2.12
CA LEU A 50 8.67 -8.33 -1.54
C LEU A 50 8.23 -8.39 -0.07
N GLY A 51 8.48 -7.32 0.70
CA GLY A 51 8.01 -7.20 2.07
C GLY A 51 6.49 -7.32 2.19
N PHE A 52 5.73 -6.62 1.34
CA PHE A 52 4.27 -6.76 1.29
C PHE A 52 3.82 -8.16 0.90
N ILE A 53 4.41 -8.74 -0.16
CA ILE A 53 4.07 -10.08 -0.66
C ILE A 53 4.30 -11.15 0.42
N GLN A 54 5.43 -11.09 1.13
CA GLN A 54 5.77 -12.03 2.21
C GLN A 54 4.79 -11.94 3.38
N ASN A 55 4.19 -10.77 3.61
CA ASN A 55 3.18 -10.55 4.64
C ASN A 55 1.74 -10.80 4.14
N GLY A 56 1.58 -11.34 2.93
CA GLY A 56 0.27 -11.69 2.36
C GLY A 56 -0.53 -10.52 1.81
N VAL A 57 0.08 -9.33 1.69
CA VAL A 57 -0.55 -8.17 1.05
C VAL A 57 -0.37 -8.30 -0.46
N PRO A 58 -1.45 -8.29 -1.26
CA PRO A 58 -1.34 -8.36 -2.71
C PRO A 58 -0.63 -7.12 -3.27
N VAL A 59 0.36 -7.35 -4.13
CA VAL A 59 1.06 -6.28 -4.86
C VAL A 59 0.81 -6.46 -6.35
N PHE A 60 0.30 -5.41 -6.99
CA PHE A 60 -0.02 -5.40 -8.41
C PHE A 60 1.06 -4.66 -9.20
N GLU A 61 1.38 -5.14 -10.39
CA GLU A 61 2.32 -4.43 -11.28
C GLU A 61 1.67 -3.15 -11.84
N ASN A 62 0.36 -3.22 -12.14
CA ASN A 62 -0.43 -2.09 -12.63
C ASN A 62 -1.26 -1.46 -11.50
N ALA A 63 -1.12 -0.14 -11.32
CA ALA A 63 -1.87 0.62 -10.33
C ALA A 63 -3.39 0.54 -10.51
N LEU A 64 -3.87 0.41 -11.76
CA LEU A 64 -5.30 0.28 -12.03
C LEU A 64 -5.87 -1.05 -11.52
N ASP A 65 -5.06 -2.09 -11.32
CA ASP A 65 -5.57 -3.37 -10.83
C ASP A 65 -6.01 -3.28 -9.36
N VAL A 66 -5.51 -2.30 -8.60
CA VAL A 66 -5.95 -2.03 -7.22
C VAL A 66 -7.43 -1.66 -7.18
N VAL A 67 -7.96 -0.95 -8.19
CA VAL A 67 -9.39 -0.58 -8.19
C VAL A 67 -10.32 -1.79 -8.35
N SER A 68 -9.81 -2.91 -8.86
CA SER A 68 -10.58 -4.16 -8.98
C SER A 68 -11.00 -4.75 -7.62
N LEU A 69 -10.36 -4.31 -6.53
CA LEU A 69 -10.69 -4.70 -5.16
C LEU A 69 -12.02 -4.11 -4.68
N GLY A 70 -12.52 -3.06 -5.35
CA GLY A 70 -13.82 -2.44 -5.06
C GLY A 70 -13.99 -2.07 -3.59
N ALA A 71 -15.07 -2.53 -2.96
CA ALA A 71 -15.41 -2.25 -1.55
C ALA A 71 -14.43 -2.84 -0.51
N LYS A 72 -13.32 -3.43 -0.95
CA LYS A 72 -12.24 -3.90 -0.05
C LYS A 72 -11.20 -2.81 0.25
N VAL A 73 -11.26 -1.66 -0.42
CA VAL A 73 -10.35 -0.51 -0.21
C VAL A 73 -11.18 0.72 0.13
N ASP A 74 -10.84 1.40 1.22
CA ASP A 74 -11.50 2.63 1.66
C ASP A 74 -10.76 3.89 1.18
N ILE A 75 -9.42 3.84 1.18
CA ILE A 75 -8.55 4.97 0.81
C ILE A 75 -7.43 4.46 -0.10
N ILE A 76 -7.12 5.23 -1.14
CA ILE A 76 -5.95 5.01 -1.98
C ILE A 76 -4.98 6.18 -1.74
N PHE A 77 -3.76 5.86 -1.33
CA PHE A 77 -2.65 6.80 -1.35
C PHE A 77 -1.92 6.66 -2.68
N ASP A 78 -2.10 7.65 -3.55
CA ASP A 78 -1.34 7.75 -4.78
C ASP A 78 -0.01 8.48 -4.51
N LEU A 79 1.06 7.71 -4.59
CA LEU A 79 2.45 8.16 -4.39
C LEU A 79 3.25 8.01 -5.70
N THR A 80 2.54 7.83 -6.83
CA THR A 80 3.15 7.93 -8.15
C THR A 80 3.45 9.39 -8.48
N GLY A 81 4.52 9.61 -9.24
CA GLY A 81 4.87 10.94 -9.75
C GLY A 81 4.05 11.30 -10.99
N ASP A 82 4.35 12.47 -11.56
CA ASP A 82 3.85 12.84 -12.88
C ASP A 82 4.20 11.71 -13.89
N PRO A 83 3.23 11.18 -14.65
CA PRO A 83 3.50 10.20 -15.68
C PRO A 83 4.31 10.74 -16.87
N ASP A 84 4.49 12.06 -16.97
CA ASP A 84 5.23 12.76 -18.04
C ASP A 84 6.77 12.83 -17.83
#